data_AF-A0A934EHM3-F1
#
_entry.id   AF-A0A934EHM3-F1
#
_cell.length_a   1.000
_cell.length_b   1.000
_cell.length_c   1.000
_cell.angle_alpha   90.00
_cell.angle_beta   90.00
_cell.angle_gamma   90.00
#
_symmetry.space_group_name_H-M   'P 1'
#
loop_
_entity.id
_entity.type
_entity.pdbx_description
1 polymer ?
#
loop_
_entity_poly.entity_id
_entity_poly.type
_entity_poly.pdbx_seq_one_letter_code
_entity_poly.pdbx_strand_id
1 'polypeptide(L)' 'MAKNKPYGDNHRIGAVKDRSQVHNPQNDRWTKRDDDTGRFIDQKADDKPFKGVRKEK' A
#
# COMPACT_ATOMS: atom_id res chain seq x y z
N MET A 1 7.41 19.82 -31.17
CA MET A 1 6.24 19.82 -30.27
C MET A 1 6.55 18.95 -29.05
N ALA A 2 6.62 19.54 -27.85
CA ALA A 2 6.75 18.75 -26.63
C ALA A 2 5.41 18.03 -26.36
N LYS A 3 5.39 16.71 -26.48
CA LYS A 3 4.19 15.91 -26.20
C LYS A 3 4.09 15.71 -24.70
N ASN A 4 3.27 16.52 -24.04
CA ASN A 4 2.91 16.32 -22.63
C ASN A 4 2.07 15.03 -22.55
N LYS A 5 2.71 13.88 -22.29
CA LYS A 5 1.99 12.63 -21.98
C LYS A 5 1.12 12.91 -20.75
N PRO A 6 -0.10 12.36 -20.65
CA PRO A 6 -0.87 12.48 -19.43
C PRO A 6 -0.11 11.75 -18.32
N TYR A 7 0.70 12.48 -17.55
CA TYR A 7 1.16 12.03 -16.26
C TYR A 7 -0.07 12.15 -15.35
N GLY A 8 -0.85 11.07 -15.24
CA GLY A 8 -2.20 11.22 -14.69
C GLY A 8 -2.89 9.97 -14.16
N ASP A 9 -2.24 8.81 -14.12
CA ASP A 9 -2.93 7.58 -13.67
C ASP A 9 -3.07 7.51 -12.15
N ASN A 10 -2.48 8.46 -11.41
CA ASN A 10 -2.35 8.39 -9.94
C ASN A 10 -1.69 7.06 -9.48
N HIS A 11 -0.89 6.45 -10.37
CA HIS A 11 -0.17 5.22 -10.12
C HIS A 11 1.23 5.58 -9.63
N ARG A 12 1.54 5.19 -8.38
CA ARG A 12 2.90 5.20 -7.88
C ARG A 12 3.77 4.30 -8.76
N ILE A 13 4.86 4.84 -9.29
CA ILE A 13 5.86 4.06 -10.02
C ILE A 13 6.75 3.35 -8.99
N GLY A 14 6.58 2.04 -8.85
CA GLY A 14 7.39 1.18 -7.99
C GLY A 14 6.75 0.82 -6.64
N ALA A 15 7.13 -0.35 -6.11
CA ALA A 15 6.66 -0.86 -4.84
C ALA A 15 7.09 0.02 -3.65
N VAL A 16 6.29 0.05 -2.59
CA VAL A 16 6.73 0.53 -1.28
C VAL A 16 7.64 -0.53 -0.68
N LYS A 17 8.93 -0.21 -0.53
CA LYS A 17 9.94 -1.14 0.01
C LYS A 17 9.97 -1.14 1.54
N ASP A 18 9.68 0.00 2.15
CA ASP A 18 9.80 0.20 3.61
C ASP A 18 8.48 -0.08 4.36
N ARG A 19 7.48 -0.62 3.66
CA ARG A 19 6.17 -0.92 4.23
C ARG A 19 5.65 -2.24 3.71
N SER A 20 5.08 -3.01 4.63
CA SER A 20 4.29 -4.18 4.33
C SER A 20 2.85 -4.01 4.80
N GLN A 21 2.00 -4.95 4.42
CA GLN A 21 0.62 -5.01 4.89
C GLN A 21 0.23 -6.43 5.29
N VAL A 22 -0.60 -6.52 6.33
CA VAL A 22 -1.14 -7.78 6.86
C VAL A 22 -2.67 -7.76 6.82
N HIS A 23 -3.27 -8.92 6.58
CA HIS A 23 -4.72 -9.10 6.65
C HIS A 23 -5.16 -9.34 8.09
N ASN A 24 -6.12 -8.55 8.58
CA ASN A 24 -6.75 -8.77 9.87
C ASN A 24 -8.05 -9.59 9.66
N PRO A 25 -8.09 -10.88 10.07
CA PRO A 25 -9.26 -11.74 9.87
C PRO A 25 -10.43 -11.41 10.80
N GLN A 26 -10.28 -10.50 11.77
CA GLN A 26 -11.36 -10.14 12.70
C GLN A 26 -12.33 -9.11 12.11
N ASN A 27 -11.86 -8.32 11.13
CA ASN A 27 -12.64 -7.27 10.49
C ASN A 27 -12.45 -7.24 8.97
N ASP A 28 -11.76 -8.24 8.42
CA ASP A 28 -11.46 -8.42 7.00
C ASP A 28 -10.80 -7.20 6.34
N ARG A 29 -9.94 -6.49 7.09
CA ARG A 29 -9.25 -5.28 6.62
C ARG A 29 -7.75 -5.45 6.57
N TRP A 30 -7.14 -4.66 5.69
CA TRP A 30 -5.68 -4.62 5.53
C TRP A 30 -5.08 -3.53 6.40
N THR A 31 -4.00 -3.86 7.12
CA THR A 31 -3.27 -2.94 7.99
C THR A 31 -1.84 -2.79 7.50
N LYS A 32 -1.36 -1.55 7.37
CA LYS A 32 0.05 -1.26 7.05
C LYS A 32 0.92 -1.47 8.28
N ARG A 33 2.07 -2.07 8.05
CA ARG A 33 3.14 -2.23 9.02
C ARG A 33 4.40 -1.59 8.50
N ASP A 34 5.09 -0.89 9.39
CA ASP A 34 6.41 -0.35 9.14
C ASP A 34 7.43 -1.50 9.14
N ASP A 35 8.24 -1.62 8.09
CA ASP A 35 9.17 -2.75 7.98
C ASP A 35 10.40 -2.60 8.89
N ASP A 36 10.77 -1.38 9.25
CA ASP A 36 11.95 -1.10 10.09
C ASP A 36 11.62 -1.24 11.58
N THR A 37 10.48 -0.70 12.01
CA THR A 37 10.07 -0.67 13.42
C THR A 37 9.07 -1.75 13.80
N GLY A 38 8.44 -2.41 12.81
CA GLY A 38 7.41 -3.44 13.02
C GLY A 38 6.08 -2.91 13.56
N ARG A 39 5.89 -1.58 13.63
CA ARG A 39 4.68 -0.95 14.17
C ARG A 39 3.55 -0.93 13.16
N PHE A 40 2.31 -1.08 13.63
CA PHE A 40 1.12 -0.84 12.81
C PHE A 40 0.92 0.67 12.64
N ILE A 41 0.77 1.12 11.40
CA ILE A 41 0.68 2.55 11.05
C ILE A 41 -0.77 2.96 10.79
N ASP A 42 -1.46 2.18 9.95
CA ASP A 42 -2.71 2.60 9.32
C ASP A 42 -3.55 1.40 8.91
N GLN A 43 -4.86 1.44 9.14
CA GLN A 43 -5.80 0.41 8.73
C GLN A 43 -6.69 0.92 7.61
N LYS A 44 -6.85 0.11 6.56
CA LYS A 44 -7.74 0.43 5.45
C LYS A 44 -9.19 0.47 5.94
N ALA A 45 -9.96 1.43 5.42
CA ALA A 45 -11.39 1.50 5.68
C ALA A 45 -12.19 0.44 4.91
N ASP A 46 -11.67 -0.01 3.77
CA ASP A 46 -12.26 -1.06 2.95
C ASP A 46 -11.49 -2.40 3.11
N ASP A 47 -12.01 -3.44 2.48
CA ASP A 47 -11.53 -4.84 2.53
C ASP A 47 -10.38 -5.16 1.55
N LYS A 48 -9.99 -4.20 0.71
CA LYS A 48 -8.96 -4.40 -0.33
C LYS A 48 -7.58 -4.02 0.20
N PRO A 49 -6.51 -4.67 -0.28
CA PRO A 49 -5.15 -4.30 0.07
C PRO A 49 -4.81 -2.87 -0.37
N PHE A 50 -3.84 -2.27 0.32
CA PHE A 50 -3.21 -1.03 -0.12
C PHE A 50 -2.50 -1.25 -1.45
N LYS A 51 -2.75 -0.35 -2.39
CA LYS A 51 -2.13 -0.38 -3.70
C LYS A 51 -0.62 -0.14 -3.58
N GLY A 52 0.18 -1.04 -4.17
CA GLY A 52 1.63 -0.91 -4.22
C GLY A 52 2.38 -1.21 -2.92
N VAL A 53 1.70 -1.72 -1.89
CA VAL A 53 2.32 -2.18 -0.63
C VAL A 53 2.45 -3.71 -0.67
N ARG A 54 3.60 -4.27 -0.29
CA ARG A 54 3.81 -5.73 -0.30
C ARG A 54 2.98 -6.41 0.80
N LYS A 55 2.38 -7.57 0.51
CA LYS A 55 1.73 -8.39 1.55
C LYS A 55 2.81 -9.14 2.33
N GLU A 56 2.68 -9.18 3.66
CA GLU A 56 3.45 -10.11 4.47
C GLU A 56 3.03 -11.55 4.11
N LYS A 57 3.98 -12.49 4.19
CA LYS A 57 3.73 -13.93 3.95
C LYS A 57 3.39 -14.62 5.26
#